data_AF-A0A3N4J3L3-F1
#
_entry.id   AF-A0A3N4J3L3-F1
#
_cell.length_a   1.000
_cell.length_b   1.000
_cell.length_c   1.000
_cell.angle_alpha   90.00
_cell.angle_beta   90.00
_cell.angle_gamma   90.00
#
_symmetry.space_group_name_H-M   'P 1'
#
loop_
_entity.id
_entity.type
_entity.pdbx_description
1 polymer ?
#
loop_
_entity_poly.entity_id
_entity_poly.type
_entity_poly.pdbx_seq_one_letter_code
_entity_poly.pdbx_strand_id
1 'polypeptide(L)' 'MGARVEGFIVSEFEDKFAEAQRQIFEWVQQGKISPLKTVWRARFEGLPQGMMKLLKGENIGKLVTEIITEECWIV' A
#
# COMPACT_ATOMS: atom_id res chain seq x y z
N MET A 1 -15.93 33.35 -11.63
CA MET A 1 -15.61 32.25 -10.70
C MET A 1 -14.64 31.32 -11.41
N GLY A 2 -13.46 31.08 -10.85
CA GLY A 2 -12.45 30.19 -11.43
C GLY A 2 -12.26 28.95 -10.56
N ALA A 3 -12.01 27.81 -11.18
CA ALA A 3 -11.58 26.59 -10.50
C ALA A 3 -10.05 26.44 -10.65
N ARG A 4 -9.39 25.91 -9.61
CA ARG A 4 -7.94 25.56 -9.63
C ARG A 4 -7.80 24.05 -9.60
N VAL A 5 -6.93 23.54 -10.47
CA VAL A 5 -6.48 22.14 -10.47
C VAL A 5 -4.97 22.16 -10.23
N GLU A 6 -4.51 21.34 -9.30
CA GLU A 6 -3.11 21.29 -8.90
C GLU A 6 -2.67 19.83 -8.71
N GLY A 7 -1.48 19.52 -9.21
CA GLY A 7 -0.84 18.23 -8.98
C GLY A 7 -0.22 18.18 -7.58
N PHE A 8 -0.10 16.98 -7.04
CA PHE A 8 0.53 16.74 -5.75
C PHE A 8 1.52 15.60 -5.89
N ILE A 9 2.78 15.84 -5.54
CA ILE A 9 3.81 14.81 -5.48
C ILE A 9 4.23 14.66 -4.01
N VAL A 10 4.05 13.45 -3.46
CA VAL A 10 4.27 13.21 -2.03
C VAL A 10 5.69 13.54 -1.57
N SER A 11 6.70 13.32 -2.42
CA SER A 11 8.11 13.60 -2.11
C SER A 11 8.42 15.09 -1.95
N GLU A 12 7.57 15.99 -2.45
CA GLU A 12 7.75 17.44 -2.23
C GLU A 12 7.47 17.86 -0.78
N PHE A 13 6.92 16.95 0.04
CA PHE A 13 6.55 17.16 1.44
C PHE A 13 7.28 16.19 2.38
N GLU A 14 8.49 15.77 2.00
CA GLU A 14 9.32 14.86 2.81
C GLU A 14 9.53 15.34 4.26
N ASP A 15 9.62 16.66 4.46
CA ASP A 15 9.72 17.30 5.77
C ASP A 15 8.53 16.99 6.70
N LYS A 16 7.36 16.67 6.13
CA LYS A 16 6.13 16.33 6.87
C LYS A 16 5.95 14.83 7.12
N PHE A 17 6.80 13.97 6.56
CA PHE A 17 6.60 12.51 6.65
C PHE A 17 6.58 12.01 8.09
N ALA A 18 7.48 12.50 8.94
CA ALA A 18 7.56 12.09 10.33
C ALA A 18 6.30 12.46 11.13
N GLU A 19 5.75 13.65 10.88
CA GLU A 19 4.49 14.09 11.50
C GLU A 19 3.31 13.24 11.01
N ALA A 20 3.17 13.11 9.68
CA ALA A 20 2.09 12.36 9.06
C ALA A 20 2.09 10.89 9.51
N GLN A 21 3.27 10.26 9.58
CA GLN A 21 3.39 8.86 10.01
C GLN A 21 2.92 8.67 11.46
N ARG A 22 3.31 9.56 12.38
CA ARG A 22 2.85 9.50 13.78
C ARG A 22 1.34 9.61 13.88
N GLN A 23 0.77 10.60 13.20
CA GLN A 23 -0.67 10.85 13.25
C GLN A 23 -1.49 9.69 12.63
N ILE A 24 -1.05 9.16 11.49
CA ILE A 24 -1.70 8.01 10.85
C ILE A 24 -1.63 6.78 11.76
N PHE A 25 -0.48 6.52 12.38
CA PHE A 25 -0.32 5.40 13.31
C PHE A 25 -1.26 5.53 14.50
N GLU A 26 -1.37 6.71 15.12
CA GLU A 26 -2.32 6.97 16.20
C GLU A 26 -3.76 6.68 15.78
N TRP A 27 -4.17 7.12 14.58
CA TRP A 27 -5.52 6.84 14.08
C TRP A 27 -5.79 5.37 13.81
N VAL A 28 -4.78 4.61 13.36
CA VAL A 28 -4.88 3.16 13.21
C VAL A 28 -5.04 2.50 14.59
N GLN A 29 -4.24 2.89 15.59
CA GLN A 29 -4.36 2.36 16.95
C GLN A 29 -5.71 2.69 17.60
N GLN A 30 -6.26 3.88 17.30
CA GLN A 30 -7.59 4.31 17.75
C GLN A 30 -8.74 3.64 16.97
N GLY A 31 -8.46 2.82 15.95
CA GLY A 31 -9.48 2.19 15.09
C GLY A 31 -10.21 3.16 14.14
N LYS A 32 -9.74 4.41 14.03
CA LYS A 32 -10.31 5.42 13.11
C LYS A 32 -9.96 5.14 11.65
N ILE A 33 -8.84 4.45 11.43
CA ILE A 33 -8.40 3.99 10.11
C ILE A 33 -8.28 2.47 10.16
N SER A 34 -9.02 1.79 9.28
CA SER A 34 -8.87 0.36 9.04
C SER A 34 -8.22 0.16 7.66
N PRO A 35 -6.96 -0.29 7.59
CA PRO A 35 -6.27 -0.46 6.32
C PRO A 35 -6.83 -1.67 5.56
N LEU A 36 -7.46 -1.40 4.42
CA LEU A 36 -7.89 -2.42 3.49
C LEU A 36 -6.68 -2.83 2.62
N LYS A 37 -6.30 -4.11 2.69
CA LYS A 37 -5.16 -4.65 1.95
C LYS A 37 -5.50 -5.96 1.26
N THR A 38 -4.90 -6.17 0.10
CA THR A 38 -4.84 -7.45 -0.59
C THR A 38 -3.42 -8.00 -0.44
N VAL A 39 -3.29 -9.22 0.09
CA VAL A 39 -1.97 -9.88 0.26
C VAL A 39 -1.77 -10.89 -0.86
N TRP A 40 -0.74 -10.68 -1.67
CA TRP A 40 -0.28 -11.61 -2.69
C TRP A 40 0.93 -12.37 -2.15
N ARG A 41 0.79 -13.67 -1.90
CA ARG A 41 1.90 -14.51 -1.47
C ARG A 41 2.60 -15.10 -2.69
N ALA A 42 3.88 -14.81 -2.85
CA ALA A 42 4.64 -15.30 -3.99
C ALA A 42 6.13 -15.45 -3.68
N ARG A 43 6.82 -16.27 -4.48
CA ARG A 43 8.27 -16.22 -4.57
C ARG A 43 8.70 -14.94 -5.30
N PHE A 44 9.99 -14.62 -5.26
CA PHE A 44 10.52 -13.40 -5.86
C PHE A 44 10.20 -13.29 -7.37
N GLU A 45 10.23 -14.42 -8.09
CA GLU A 45 9.89 -14.51 -9.51
C GLU A 45 8.42 -14.15 -9.81
N GLY A 46 7.57 -14.13 -8.77
CA GLY A 46 6.15 -13.79 -8.82
C GLY A 46 5.83 -12.29 -8.68
N LEU A 47 6.85 -11.44 -8.50
CA LEU A 47 6.68 -9.98 -8.37
C LEU A 47 6.10 -9.33 -9.64
N PRO A 48 6.54 -9.66 -10.87
CA PRO A 48 5.95 -9.09 -12.08
C PRO A 48 4.44 -9.37 -12.21
N GLN A 49 4.01 -10.56 -11.80
CA GLN A 49 2.60 -10.97 -11.78
C GLN A 49 1.82 -10.14 -10.76
N GLY A 50 2.41 -9.86 -9.58
CA GLY A 50 1.83 -8.94 -8.60
C GLY A 50 1.63 -7.53 -9.16
N MET A 51 2.59 -7.00 -9.92
CA MET A 51 2.44 -5.72 -10.60
C MET A 51 1.33 -5.74 -11.65
N MET A 52 1.18 -6.84 -12.38
CA MET A 52 0.06 -7.00 -13.31
C MET A 52 -1.30 -7.01 -12.60
N LYS A 53 -1.40 -7.63 -11.41
CA LYS A 53 -2.63 -7.60 -10.59
C LYS A 53 -3.02 -6.18 -10.20
N LEU A 54 -2.04 -5.34 -9.85
CA LEU A 54 -2.25 -3.92 -9.56
C LEU A 54 -2.81 -3.16 -10.79
N LEU A 55 -2.21 -3.38 -11.96
CA LEU A 55 -2.61 -2.68 -13.19
C LEU A 55 -3.94 -3.16 -13.75
N LYS A 56 -4.33 -4.42 -13.51
CA LYS A 56 -5.63 -4.98 -13.86
C LYS A 56 -6.75 -4.60 -12.87
N GLY A 57 -6.41 -3.98 -11.73
CA GLY A 57 -7.38 -3.64 -10.69
C GLY A 57 -7.94 -4.84 -9.94
N GLU A 58 -7.15 -5.93 -9.82
CA GLU A 58 -7.57 -7.14 -9.10
C GLU A 58 -7.46 -6.98 -7.56
N ASN A 59 -6.84 -5.89 -7.08
CA ASN A 59 -6.67 -5.61 -5.66
C ASN A 59 -7.79 -4.75 -5.09
N ILE A 60 -8.20 -5.08 -3.86
CA ILE A 60 -9.04 -4.22 -3.03
C ILE A 60 -8.12 -3.55 -2.00
N GLY A 61 -8.03 -2.22 -2.07
CA GLY A 61 -7.13 -1.44 -1.23
C GLY A 61 -5.65 -1.64 -1.59
N LYS A 62 -4.75 -1.62 -0.59
CA LYS A 62 -3.31 -1.72 -0.81
C LYS A 62 -2.92 -3.15 -1.20
N LEU A 63 -2.35 -3.33 -2.39
CA LEU A 63 -1.68 -4.58 -2.74
C LEU A 63 -0.31 -4.67 -2.05
N VAL A 64 -0.09 -5.75 -1.31
CA VAL A 64 1.18 -6.07 -0.64
C VAL A 64 1.61 -7.45 -1.11
N THR A 65 2.85 -7.58 -1.58
CA THR A 65 3.43 -8.90 -1.89
C THR A 65 4.21 -9.40 -0.69
N GLU A 66 3.82 -10.55 -0.17
CA GLU A 66 4.51 -11.29 0.88
C GLU A 66 5.43 -12.31 0.21
N ILE A 67 6.75 -12.10 0.36
CA ILE A 67 7.76 -12.98 -0.24
C ILE A 67 7.88 -14.25 0.58
N ILE A 68 7.63 -15.39 -0.06
CA ILE A 68 7.78 -16.71 0.56
C ILE A 68 9.19 -17.23 0.25
N THR A 69 9.98 -17.52 1.29
CA THR A 69 11.37 -18.00 1.19
C THR A 69 11.53 -19.52 1.33
N GLU A 70 10.52 -20.24 1.83
CA GLU A 70 10.50 -21.70 1.95
C GLU A 70 9.23 -22.30 1.31
N GLU A 71 9.18 -23.61 1.10
CA GLU A 71 7.93 -24.26 0.71
C GLU A 71 6.92 -24.13 1.86
N CYS A 72 5.95 -23.22 1.69
CA CYS A 72 4.75 -23.20 2.51
C CYS A 72 3.95 -24.46 2.19
N TRP A 73 4.29 -25.57 2.85
CA TRP A 73 3.45 -26.75 2.92
C TRP A 73 2.17 -26.33 3.64
N ILE A 74 1.10 -26.24 2.87
CA ILE A 74 -0.26 -26.06 3.37
C ILE A 74 -0.55 -27.22 4.32
N VAL A 75 -0.84 -26.90 5.58
CA VAL A 75 -1.81 -27.63 6.40
C VAL A 75 -3.01 -26.73 6.62
#